data_AF-A0AAV9ZXQ3-F1
#
_entry.id   AF-A0AAV9ZXQ3-F1
#
_cell.length_a   1.000
_cell.length_b   1.000
_cell.length_c   1.000
_cell.angle_alpha   90.00
_cell.angle_beta   90.00
_cell.angle_gamma   90.00
#
_symmetry.space_group_name_H-M   'P 1'
#
loop_
_entity.id
_entity.type
_entity.pdbx_description
1 polymer ?
#
loop_
_entity_poly.entity_id
_entity_poly.type
_entity_poly.pdbx_seq_one_letter_code
_entity_poly.pdbx_strand_id
1 'polypeptide(L)'
;IPSTHPFFSRVTHLQLGLEDPEAHLHSLAIHLPSLPCLTHMCGQDFSDAAVSRIIAVCVGLQVFVNIVNIWDGDSTSICDRRYVKLRSQFLLLDWQLGVYTGKDYWSRAEEIVVSRPEGKFDRASFCIPCAL
;
A
#
# COMPACT_ATOMS: atom_id res chain seq x y z
N ILE A 1 -1.21 24.68 5.78
CA ILE A 1 -0.65 23.64 4.90
C ILE A 1 0.87 23.76 5.00
N PRO A 2 1.61 22.72 5.42
CA PRO A 2 3.07 22.77 5.45
C PRO A 2 3.59 23.03 4.02
N SER A 3 4.55 23.93 3.86
CA SER A 3 5.13 24.24 2.56
C SER A 3 5.92 23.04 2.03
N THR A 4 5.46 22.44 0.94
CA THR A 4 6.17 21.36 0.26
C THR A 4 7.45 21.89 -0.39
N HIS A 5 8.60 21.33 -0.03
CA HIS A 5 9.84 21.63 -0.73
C HIS A 5 9.73 21.16 -2.20
N PRO A 6 10.14 21.97 -3.21
CA PRO A 6 9.94 21.64 -4.63
C PRO A 6 10.47 20.25 -5.03
N PHE A 7 11.55 19.81 -4.38
CA PHE A 7 12.14 18.49 -4.57
C PHE A 7 11.16 17.34 -4.30
N PHE A 8 10.32 17.46 -3.27
CA PHE A 8 9.39 16.40 -2.88
C PHE A 8 8.02 16.49 -3.55
N SER A 9 7.77 17.52 -4.36
CA SER A 9 6.48 17.76 -5.03
C SER A 9 6.07 16.64 -5.98
N ARG A 10 7.02 15.83 -6.46
CA ARG A 10 6.80 14.75 -7.42
C ARG A 10 6.94 13.35 -6.82
N VAL A 11 7.15 13.23 -5.52
CA VAL A 11 7.30 11.93 -4.87
C VAL A 11 5.96 11.20 -4.91
N THR A 12 5.93 10.07 -5.59
CA THR A 12 4.76 9.19 -5.72
C THR A 12 4.87 7.93 -4.87
N HIS A 13 6.09 7.51 -4.55
CA HIS A 13 6.43 6.30 -3.80
C HIS A 13 7.36 6.67 -2.64
N LEU A 14 7.07 6.16 -1.44
CA LEU A 14 7.90 6.36 -0.26
C LEU A 14 8.12 5.02 0.45
N GLN A 15 9.37 4.67 0.71
CA GLN A 15 9.72 3.53 1.56
C GLN A 15 10.37 4.05 2.84
N LEU A 16 9.87 3.58 3.98
CA LEU A 16 10.39 3.91 5.30
C LEU A 16 11.11 2.71 5.89
N GLY A 17 12.39 2.90 6.21
CA GLY A 17 13.17 1.98 7.06
C GLY A 17 13.30 2.58 8.45
N LEU A 18 12.24 2.48 9.27
CA LEU A 18 12.24 2.98 10.64
C LEU A 18 12.46 1.82 11.61
N GLU A 19 13.34 2.01 12.59
CA GLU A 19 13.54 1.04 13.67
C GLU A 19 12.33 0.98 14.62
N ASP A 20 11.70 2.14 14.88
CA ASP A 20 10.45 2.25 15.65
C ASP A 20 9.44 3.11 14.87
N PRO A 21 8.55 2.51 14.07
CA PRO A 21 7.57 3.24 13.29
C PRO A 21 6.56 4.02 14.15
N GLU A 22 6.23 3.51 15.34
CA GLU A 22 5.22 4.11 16.23
C GLU A 22 5.72 5.42 16.86
N ALA A 23 6.99 5.45 17.29
CA ALA A 23 7.62 6.67 17.81
C ALA A 23 7.59 7.83 16.78
N HIS A 24 7.63 7.50 15.49
CA HIS A 24 7.66 8.48 14.40
C HIS A 24 6.27 8.83 13.85
N LEU A 25 5.20 8.16 14.30
CA LEU A 25 3.86 8.30 13.74
C LEU A 25 3.35 9.74 13.79
N HIS A 26 3.64 10.47 14.86
CA HIS A 26 3.25 11.88 14.98
C HIS A 26 3.91 12.75 13.91
N SER A 27 5.22 12.58 13.71
CA SER A 27 6.00 13.30 12.70
C SER A 27 5.50 12.97 11.29
N LEU A 28 5.31 11.68 11.00
CA LEU A 28 4.74 11.22 9.73
C LEU A 28 3.38 11.85 9.47
N ALA A 29 2.50 11.90 10.48
CA ALA A 29 1.17 12.49 10.31
C ALA A 29 1.20 13.99 10.00
N ILE A 30 2.24 14.71 10.42
CA ILE A 30 2.44 16.14 10.12
C ILE A 30 3.00 16.34 8.71
N HIS A 31 3.96 15.50 8.31
CA HIS A 31 4.74 15.74 7.10
C HIS A 31 4.22 15.03 5.85
N LEU A 32 3.61 13.85 5.96
CA LEU A 32 3.07 13.13 4.81
C LEU A 32 2.05 13.94 3.99
N PRO A 33 1.15 14.76 4.59
CA PRO A 33 0.24 15.61 3.82
C PRO A 33 0.94 16.64 2.94
N SER A 34 2.23 16.94 3.19
CA SER A 34 3.03 17.82 2.35
C SER A 34 3.52 17.15 1.06
N LEU A 35 3.23 15.86 0.83
CA LEU A 35 3.61 15.12 -0.37
C LEU A 35 2.38 14.96 -1.29
N PRO A 36 2.05 15.95 -2.15
CA PRO A 36 0.76 16.01 -2.85
C PRO A 36 0.56 14.88 -3.87
N CYS A 37 1.65 14.29 -4.36
CA CYS A 37 1.62 13.22 -5.35
C CYS A 37 1.83 11.82 -4.75
N LEU A 38 1.97 11.71 -3.42
CA LEU A 38 2.22 10.41 -2.79
C LEU A 38 1.01 9.50 -2.94
N THR A 39 1.20 8.39 -3.64
CA THR A 39 0.16 7.39 -3.91
C THR A 39 0.51 6.02 -3.35
N HIS A 40 1.80 5.73 -3.14
CA HIS A 40 2.28 4.44 -2.64
C HIS A 40 3.24 4.66 -1.47
N MET A 41 3.06 3.88 -0.41
CA MET A 41 3.93 3.91 0.75
C MET A 41 4.25 2.49 1.20
N CYS A 42 5.48 2.26 1.62
CA CYS A 42 5.95 1.01 2.21
C CYS A 42 6.61 1.30 3.55
N GLY A 43 6.31 0.47 4.53
CA GLY A 43 6.89 0.52 5.87
C GLY A 43 6.99 -0.87 6.47
N GLN A 44 7.59 -0.95 7.64
CA GLN A 44 7.78 -2.20 8.36
C GLN A 44 7.20 -2.08 9.76
N ASP A 45 6.56 -3.15 10.23
CA ASP A 45 6.09 -3.35 11.60
C ASP A 45 5.18 -2.21 12.14
N PHE A 46 4.39 -1.57 11.28
CA PHE A 46 3.37 -0.60 11.70
C PHE A 46 2.16 -1.32 12.33
N SER A 47 1.56 -0.76 13.38
CA SER A 47 0.25 -1.24 13.84
C SER A 47 -0.88 -0.89 12.85
N ASP A 48 -1.96 -1.66 12.85
CA ASP A 48 -3.13 -1.37 12.01
C ASP A 48 -3.73 0.03 12.30
N ALA A 49 -3.65 0.48 13.55
CA ALA A 49 -4.07 1.81 13.96
C ALA A 49 -3.18 2.91 13.36
N ALA A 50 -1.85 2.70 13.35
CA ALA A 50 -0.89 3.61 12.74
C ALA A 50 -1.09 3.71 11.23
N VAL A 51 -1.26 2.56 10.55
CA VAL A 51 -1.58 2.52 9.11
C VAL A 51 -2.87 3.28 8.82
N SER A 52 -3.93 3.03 9.60
CA SER A 52 -5.22 3.72 9.44
C SER A 52 -5.07 5.24 9.57
N ARG A 53 -4.28 5.69 10.55
CA ARG A 53 -3.99 7.12 10.76
C ARG A 53 -3.21 7.73 9.59
N ILE A 54 -2.20 7.04 9.08
CA ILE A 54 -1.41 7.48 7.92
C ILE A 54 -2.30 7.64 6.69
N ILE A 55 -3.17 6.67 6.41
CA ILE A 55 -4.05 6.72 5.24
C ILE A 55 -5.12 7.82 5.39
N ALA A 56 -5.56 8.10 6.61
CA ALA A 56 -6.51 9.18 6.89
C ALA A 56 -5.92 10.57 6.61
N VAL A 57 -4.65 10.81 6.98
CA VAL A 57 -3.99 12.12 6.79
C VAL A 57 -3.41 12.30 5.39
N CYS A 58 -2.96 11.22 4.76
CA CYS A 58 -2.41 11.26 3.41
C CYS A 58 -3.50 10.96 2.38
N VAL A 59 -4.29 11.99 2.04
CA VAL A 59 -5.51 11.83 1.21
C VAL A 59 -5.23 11.15 -0.14
N GLY A 60 -4.10 11.48 -0.77
CA GLY A 60 -3.67 10.91 -2.05
C GLY A 60 -3.16 9.46 -2.00
N LEU A 61 -2.86 8.95 -0.79
CA LEU A 61 -2.31 7.61 -0.63
C LEU A 61 -3.34 6.55 -1.06
N GLN A 62 -2.96 5.72 -2.03
CA GLN A 62 -3.78 4.65 -2.58
C GLN A 62 -3.39 3.29 -2.00
N VAL A 63 -2.10 3.06 -1.80
CA VAL A 63 -1.56 1.78 -1.35
C VAL A 63 -0.58 2.00 -0.21
N PHE A 64 -0.76 1.26 0.88
CA PHE A 64 0.22 1.11 1.95
C PHE A 64 0.63 -0.37 2.06
N VAL A 65 1.92 -0.66 1.98
CA VAL A 65 2.48 -1.99 2.22
C VAL A 65 3.17 -1.96 3.58
N ASN A 66 2.72 -2.83 4.48
CA ASN A 66 3.31 -3.03 5.79
C ASN A 66 3.98 -4.40 5.84
N ILE A 67 5.30 -4.42 5.85
CA ILE A 67 6.09 -5.64 5.98
C ILE A 67 6.11 -5.99 7.47
N VAL A 68 5.51 -7.12 7.84
CA VAL A 68 5.43 -7.56 9.24
C VAL A 68 6.29 -8.80 9.41
N ASN A 69 7.21 -8.75 10.38
CA ASN A 69 7.94 -9.94 10.79
C ASN A 69 7.09 -10.73 11.79
N ILE A 70 6.60 -11.88 11.37
CA ILE A 70 5.86 -12.79 12.25
C ILE A 70 6.87 -13.79 12.82
N TRP A 71 7.11 -13.65 14.12
CA TRP A 71 7.94 -14.59 14.86
C TRP A 71 7.07 -15.70 15.42
N ASP A 72 7.25 -16.93 14.91
CA ASP A 72 6.54 -18.13 15.36
C ASP A 72 7.53 -19.10 16.01
N GLY A 73 8.16 -18.65 17.11
CA GLY A 73 9.07 -19.42 17.96
C GLY A 73 10.35 -19.90 17.27
N ASP A 74 10.23 -20.90 16.41
CA ASP A 74 11.34 -21.56 15.70
C ASP A 74 11.57 -20.99 14.29
N SER A 75 10.67 -20.14 13.79
CA SER A 75 10.81 -19.52 12.47
C SER A 75 10.38 -18.05 12.46
N THR A 76 11.08 -17.26 11.65
CA THR A 76 10.65 -15.89 11.32
C THR A 76 10.08 -15.95 9.90
N SER A 77 8.80 -15.66 9.76
CA SER A 77 8.15 -15.51 8.46
C SER A 77 7.89 -14.03 8.20
N ILE A 78 8.17 -13.59 6.98
CA ILE A 78 7.88 -12.22 6.54
C ILE A 78 6.50 -12.24 5.89
N CYS A 79 5.61 -11.36 6.35
CA CYS A 79 4.26 -11.21 5.83
C CYS A 79 4.03 -9.80 5.30
N ASP A 80 3.66 -9.67 4.03
CA ASP A 80 3.30 -8.39 3.42
C ASP A 80 1.82 -8.08 3.67
N ARG A 81 1.51 -7.25 4.67
CA ARG A 81 0.14 -6.73 4.85
C ARG A 81 -0.07 -5.52 3.95
N ARG A 82 -0.96 -5.65 2.97
CA ARG A 82 -1.26 -4.60 1.98
C ARG A 82 -2.62 -3.98 2.25
N TYR A 83 -2.65 -2.65 2.36
CA TYR A 83 -3.85 -1.85 2.60
C TYR A 83 -4.10 -1.01 1.36
N VAL A 84 -5.26 -1.19 0.76
CA VAL A 84 -5.68 -0.44 -0.43
C VAL A 84 -6.81 0.49 -0.03
N LYS A 85 -6.63 1.77 -0.30
CA LYS A 85 -7.66 2.79 -0.09
C LYS A 85 -8.65 2.71 -1.25
N LEU A 86 -9.89 2.32 -0.95
CA LEU A 86 -10.96 2.35 -1.94
C LEU A 86 -11.51 3.79 -2.08
N ARG A 87 -12.29 4.03 -3.13
CA ARG A 87 -12.88 5.36 -3.40
C ARG A 87 -13.82 5.85 -2.27
N SER A 88 -14.22 5.00 -1.34
CA SER A 88 -14.91 5.36 -0.10
C SER A 88 -13.98 5.17 1.10
N GLN A 89 -14.22 5.90 2.20
CA GLN A 89 -13.35 5.99 3.38
C GLN A 89 -13.12 4.66 4.16
N PHE A 90 -13.52 3.54 3.58
CA PHE A 90 -13.33 2.21 4.15
C PHE A 90 -11.99 1.62 3.67
N LEU A 91 -11.17 1.22 4.64
CA LEU A 91 -9.97 0.43 4.42
C LEU A 91 -10.41 -1.04 4.38
N LEU A 92 -10.17 -1.71 3.25
CA LEU A 92 -10.25 -3.16 3.19
C LEU A 92 -8.83 -3.70 3.02
N LEU A 93 -8.51 -4.75 3.77
CA LEU A 93 -7.34 -5.57 3.45
C LEU A 93 -7.60 -6.21 2.08
N ASP A 94 -6.61 -6.21 1.20
CA ASP A 94 -6.77 -6.61 -0.21
C ASP A 94 -7.37 -8.02 -0.35
N TRP A 95 -6.95 -8.94 0.53
CA TRP A 95 -7.49 -10.31 0.59
C TRP A 95 -8.98 -10.35 0.98
N GLN A 96 -9.49 -9.38 1.73
CA GLN A 96 -10.91 -9.35 2.11
C GLN A 96 -11.80 -8.97 0.92
N LEU A 97 -11.35 -8.08 0.04
CA LEU A 97 -12.11 -7.75 -1.18
C LEU A 97 -12.14 -8.96 -2.14
N GLY A 98 -11.02 -9.68 -2.21
CA GLY A 98 -10.94 -10.91 -2.98
C GLY A 98 -11.81 -12.03 -2.42
N VAL A 99 -11.90 -12.17 -1.09
CA VAL A 99 -12.82 -13.10 -0.43
C VAL A 99 -14.29 -12.74 -0.68
N TYR A 100 -14.65 -11.45 -0.59
CA TYR A 100 -16.02 -10.99 -0.84
C TYR A 100 -16.48 -11.18 -2.30
N THR A 101 -15.55 -11.12 -3.25
CA THR A 101 -15.85 -11.24 -4.70
C THR A 101 -15.44 -12.60 -5.30
N GLY A 102 -14.90 -13.50 -4.49
CA GLY A 102 -14.36 -14.79 -4.93
C GLY A 102 -13.17 -14.69 -5.89
N LYS A 103 -12.43 -13.58 -5.87
CA LYS A 103 -11.36 -13.28 -6.82
C LYS A 103 -10.08 -12.91 -6.10
N ASP A 104 -9.07 -13.76 -6.17
CA ASP A 104 -7.73 -13.45 -5.71
C ASP A 104 -6.98 -12.62 -6.77
N TYR A 105 -7.11 -11.30 -6.66
CA TYR A 105 -6.48 -10.37 -7.60
C TYR A 105 -4.95 -10.36 -7.48
N TRP A 106 -4.38 -10.85 -6.37
CA TRP A 106 -2.93 -10.90 -6.15
C TRP A 106 -2.29 -12.12 -6.74
N SER A 107 -2.83 -13.32 -6.49
CA SER A 107 -2.42 -14.51 -7.24
C SER A 107 -2.58 -14.26 -8.73
N ARG A 108 -3.63 -13.53 -9.14
CA ARG A 108 -3.80 -13.13 -10.54
C ARG A 108 -2.72 -12.15 -11.03
N ALA A 109 -2.32 -11.17 -10.23
CA ALA A 109 -1.25 -10.25 -10.59
C ALA A 109 0.11 -10.94 -10.66
N GLU A 110 0.40 -11.85 -9.72
CA GLU A 110 1.61 -12.69 -9.72
C GLU A 110 1.62 -13.66 -10.90
N GLU A 111 0.50 -14.32 -11.20
CA GLU A 111 0.32 -15.10 -12.43
C GLU A 111 0.60 -14.26 -13.67
N ILE A 112 0.11 -13.02 -13.75
CA ILE A 112 0.39 -12.11 -14.88
C ILE A 112 1.87 -11.80 -14.97
N VAL A 113 2.57 -11.61 -13.85
CA VAL A 113 4.01 -11.34 -13.83
C VAL A 113 4.81 -12.57 -14.25
N VAL A 114 4.48 -13.74 -13.70
CA VAL A 114 5.12 -15.04 -14.00
C VAL A 114 4.84 -15.49 -15.43
N SER A 115 3.64 -15.23 -15.94
CA SER A 115 3.22 -15.60 -17.30
C SER A 115 3.74 -14.68 -18.39
N ARG A 116 4.52 -13.63 -18.07
CA ARG A 116 5.18 -12.79 -19.08
C ARG A 116 6.29 -13.58 -19.77
N PRO A 117 6.14 -13.99 -21.05
CA PRO A 117 7.30 -14.24 -21.88
C PRO A 117 7.84 -12.87 -22.31
N GLU A 118 9.15 -12.68 -22.31
CA GLU A 118 9.85 -11.46 -22.72
C GLU A 118 9.10 -10.62 -23.80
N GLY A 119 8.35 -9.62 -23.36
CA GLY A 119 8.02 -8.44 -24.19
C GLY A 119 6.84 -8.47 -25.16
N LYS A 120 5.78 -9.29 -25.01
CA LYS A 120 4.53 -9.06 -25.78
C LYS A 120 3.30 -8.96 -24.89
N PHE A 121 2.69 -7.77 -24.86
CA PHE A 121 1.51 -7.47 -24.05
C PHE A 121 0.35 -7.01 -24.96
N ASP A 122 -0.78 -7.72 -24.89
CA ASP A 122 -2.05 -7.25 -25.45
C ASP A 122 -2.88 -6.60 -24.34
N ARG A 123 -3.12 -5.29 -24.48
CA ARG A 123 -3.85 -4.49 -23.48
C ARG A 123 -5.34 -4.80 -23.44
N ALA A 124 -5.90 -5.44 -24.49
CA ALA A 124 -7.33 -5.70 -24.59
C ALA A 124 -7.82 -6.80 -23.63
N SER A 125 -6.94 -7.70 -23.20
CA SER A 125 -7.33 -8.90 -22.44
C SER A 125 -7.60 -8.68 -20.95
N PHE A 126 -7.35 -7.48 -20.42
CA PHE A 126 -7.32 -7.23 -18.97
C PHE A 126 -8.20 -6.06 -18.50
N CYS A 127 -9.09 -5.56 -19.35
CA CYS A 127 -10.14 -4.63 -18.89
C CYS A 127 -11.08 -5.38 -17.96
N ILE A 128 -10.93 -5.16 -16.64
CA ILE A 128 -11.93 -5.58 -15.65
C ILE A 128 -13.19 -4.76 -15.95
N PRO A 129 -14.33 -5.39 -16.30
CA PRO A 129 -15.57 -4.66 -16.42
C PRO A 129 -15.88 -4.06 -15.05
N CYS A 130 -15.97 -2.73 -14.99
CA CYS A 130 -16.55 -2.06 -13.83
C CYS A 130 -18.05 -2.38 -13.82
N ALA A 131 -18.43 -3.47 -13.14
CA ALA A 131 -19.81 -3.70 -12.78
C ALA A 131 -20.09 -2.95 -11.47
N LEU A 132 -20.93 -1.92 -11.56
CA LEU A 132 -21.54 -1.21 -10.44
C LEU A 132 -22.61 -2.08 -9.77
#